data_AF-A0A3P8USX7-F1
#
_entry.id   AF-A0A3P8USX7-F1
#
_cell.length_a   1.000
_cell.length_b   1.000
_cell.length_c   1.000
_cell.angle_alpha   90.00
_cell.angle_beta   90.00
_cell.angle_gamma   90.00
#
_symmetry.space_group_name_H-M   'P 1'
#
loop_
_entity.id
_entity.type
_entity.pdbx_description
1 polymer ?
#
loop_
_entity_poly.entity_id
_entity_poly.type
_entity_poly.pdbx_seq_one_letter_code
_entity_poly.pdbx_strand_id
1 'polypeptide(L)'
;MPLAKDLLHPSIDVERRKHKKKRLVQSPNSYFMDVKCPGCYKISTMFSHAQSVVLCVGCSTVLCQPKGGKARLTEGETFIYILVVTGQQPGLCTTLDKCIQLQSCIPRS
;
A
#
# COMPACT_ATOMS: atom_id res chain seq x y z
N MET A 1 5.94 1.95 -39.80
CA MET A 1 5.25 0.80 -39.16
C MET A 1 5.92 0.58 -37.82
N PRO A 2 5.22 0.58 -36.67
CA PRO A 2 5.90 0.41 -35.40
C PRO A 2 6.53 -0.99 -35.37
N LEU A 3 7.79 -1.05 -34.92
CA LEU A 3 8.52 -2.29 -34.68
C LEU A 3 7.64 -3.27 -33.87
N ALA A 4 7.73 -4.57 -34.16
CA ALA A 4 6.95 -5.60 -33.49
C ALA A 4 7.02 -5.45 -31.96
N LYS A 5 5.85 -5.34 -31.32
CA LYS A 5 5.74 -5.09 -29.87
C LYS A 5 5.74 -6.44 -29.16
N ASP A 6 6.75 -6.69 -28.33
CA ASP A 6 6.80 -7.91 -27.52
C ASP A 6 5.62 -7.91 -26.52
N LEU A 7 4.73 -8.89 -26.67
CA LEU A 7 3.52 -9.05 -25.85
C LEU A 7 3.77 -9.87 -24.59
N LEU A 8 4.80 -10.73 -24.61
CA LEU A 8 5.09 -11.67 -23.52
C LEU A 8 5.96 -11.02 -22.46
N HIS A 9 6.85 -10.10 -22.84
CA HIS A 9 7.78 -9.43 -21.92
C HIS A 9 7.68 -7.90 -22.01
N PRO A 10 6.54 -7.30 -21.61
CA PRO A 10 6.42 -5.86 -21.59
C PRO A 10 7.36 -5.24 -20.55
N SER A 11 7.96 -4.09 -20.87
CA SER A 11 8.70 -3.29 -19.88
C SER A 11 7.81 -2.85 -18.71
N ILE A 12 8.39 -2.78 -17.52
CA ILE A 12 7.69 -2.43 -16.25
C ILE A 12 6.93 -1.10 -16.36
N ASP A 13 7.49 -0.09 -17.04
CA ASP A 13 6.86 1.22 -17.19
C ASP A 13 5.59 1.20 -18.05
N VAL A 14 5.53 0.29 -19.02
CA VAL A 14 4.33 0.08 -19.84
C VAL A 14 3.25 -0.61 -19.02
N GLU A 15 3.63 -1.55 -18.16
CA GLU A 15 2.70 -2.30 -17.32
C GLU A 15 2.10 -1.44 -16.19
N ARG A 16 2.88 -0.55 -15.59
CA ARG A 16 2.42 0.40 -14.56
C ARG A 16 1.37 1.39 -15.08
N ARG A 17 1.51 1.82 -16.34
CA ARG A 17 0.56 2.74 -17.01
C ARG A 17 -0.76 2.07 -17.39
N LYS A 18 -0.78 0.74 -17.54
CA LYS A 18 -2.00 0.00 -17.86
C LYS A 18 -2.96 -0.01 -16.67
N HIS A 19 -4.25 0.02 -16.97
CA HIS A 19 -5.30 -0.20 -15.97
C HIS A 19 -5.14 -1.59 -15.32
N LYS A 20 -5.45 -1.71 -14.03
CA LYS A 20 -5.24 -2.93 -13.22
C LYS A 20 -5.76 -4.24 -13.85
N LYS A 21 -6.90 -4.19 -14.57
CA LYS A 21 -7.48 -5.36 -15.27
C LYS A 21 -6.87 -5.67 -16.64
N LYS A 22 -6.15 -4.71 -17.24
CA LYS A 22 -5.55 -4.80 -18.59
C LYS A 22 -4.05 -5.11 -18.56
N ARG A 23 -3.48 -5.33 -17.38
CA ARG A 23 -2.10 -5.82 -17.22
C ARG A 23 -1.99 -7.27 -17.68
N LEU A 24 -0.78 -7.74 -17.96
CA LEU A 24 -0.54 -9.13 -18.35
C LEU A 24 -1.04 -10.08 -17.25
N VAL A 25 -0.71 -9.74 -16.01
CA VAL A 25 -1.27 -10.36 -14.80
C VAL A 25 -2.02 -9.29 -14.01
N GLN A 26 -3.26 -9.60 -13.62
CA GLN A 26 -4.08 -8.67 -12.86
C GLN A 26 -3.54 -8.53 -11.43
N SER A 27 -3.27 -7.29 -11.03
CA SER A 27 -2.82 -6.96 -9.68
C SER A 27 -3.55 -5.73 -9.16
N PRO A 28 -3.94 -5.71 -7.86
CA PRO A 28 -4.57 -4.54 -7.27
C PRO A 28 -3.57 -3.36 -7.18
N ASN A 29 -4.10 -2.13 -7.20
CA ASN A 29 -3.32 -0.92 -6.94
C ASN A 29 -3.40 -0.48 -5.46
N SER A 30 -4.16 -1.21 -4.66
CA SER A 30 -4.32 -0.98 -3.23
C SER A 30 -3.25 -1.72 -2.43
N TYR A 31 -3.00 -1.25 -1.21
CA TYR A 31 -1.95 -1.76 -0.34
C TYR A 31 -2.34 -1.56 1.12
N PHE A 32 -1.71 -2.33 2.00
CA PHE A 32 -1.79 -2.11 3.44
C PHE A 32 -0.61 -1.22 3.86
N MET A 33 -0.82 -0.39 4.86
CA MET A 33 0.17 0.55 5.35
C MET A 33 0.10 0.59 6.88
N ASP A 34 1.26 0.76 7.49
CA ASP A 34 1.38 0.89 8.93
C ASP A 34 1.51 2.37 9.29
N VAL A 35 0.54 2.83 10.07
CA VAL A 35 0.47 4.22 10.52
C VAL A 35 0.69 4.27 12.01
N LYS A 36 1.55 5.20 12.43
CA LYS A 36 1.82 5.44 13.84
C LYS A 36 1.03 6.64 14.30
N CYS A 37 0.21 6.41 15.33
CA CYS A 37 -0.56 7.46 15.96
C CYS A 37 0.38 8.41 16.76
N PRO A 38 0.24 9.74 16.61
CA PRO A 38 1.08 10.70 17.34
C PRO A 38 0.86 10.68 18.86
N GLY A 39 -0.31 10.27 19.35
CA GLY A 39 -0.63 10.25 20.78
C GLY A 39 -0.18 8.99 21.53
N CYS A 40 -0.50 7.81 20.99
CA CYS A 40 -0.22 6.53 21.66
C CYS A 40 1.04 5.81 21.18
N TYR A 41 1.68 6.29 20.10
CA TYR A 41 2.81 5.65 19.42
C TYR A 41 2.61 4.17 19.02
N LYS A 42 1.38 3.64 19.15
CA LYS A 42 0.98 2.33 18.66
C LYS A 42 0.90 2.35 17.15
N ILE A 43 1.30 1.24 16.55
CA ILE A 43 1.24 1.01 15.12
C ILE A 43 -0.08 0.32 14.80
N SER A 44 -0.82 0.87 13.84
CA SER A 44 -2.06 0.28 13.34
C SER A 44 -1.94 0.04 11.84
N THR A 45 -2.26 -1.18 11.42
CA THR A 45 -2.34 -1.58 10.01
C THR A 45 -3.64 -1.04 9.42
N MET A 46 -3.56 -0.27 8.34
CA MET A 46 -4.73 0.26 7.64
C MET A 46 -4.67 -0.01 6.13
N PHE A 47 -5.84 -0.05 5.50
CA PHE A 47 -5.97 -0.23 4.06
C PHE A 47 -5.96 1.12 3.33
N SER A 48 -5.24 1.22 2.21
CA SER A 48 -5.05 2.49 1.50
C SER A 48 -6.34 3.11 0.96
N HIS A 49 -7.37 2.30 0.68
CA HIS A 49 -8.70 2.74 0.21
C HIS A 49 -9.78 2.36 1.23
N ALA A 50 -9.52 2.57 2.52
CA ALA A 50 -10.49 2.28 3.58
C ALA A 50 -11.82 3.02 3.35
N GLN A 51 -12.93 2.27 3.46
CA GLN A 51 -14.29 2.79 3.33
C GLN A 51 -14.87 3.25 4.67
N SER A 52 -14.38 2.71 5.78
CA SER A 52 -14.75 3.09 7.14
C SER A 52 -13.74 4.06 7.74
N VAL A 53 -14.19 4.82 8.72
CA VAL A 53 -13.29 5.58 9.61
C VAL A 53 -12.47 4.58 10.43
N VAL A 54 -11.14 4.69 10.38
CA VAL A 54 -10.24 3.83 11.17
C VAL A 54 -9.84 4.56 12.44
N LEU A 55 -10.02 3.89 13.57
CA LEU A 55 -9.70 4.43 14.89
C LEU A 55 -8.46 3.72 15.46
N CYS A 56 -7.65 4.46 16.20
CA CYS A 56 -6.56 3.87 16.97
C CYS A 56 -7.11 3.00 18.11
N VAL A 57 -6.56 1.80 18.32
CA VAL A 57 -6.95 0.89 19.41
C VAL A 57 -6.62 1.45 20.82
N GLY A 58 -5.70 2.42 20.91
CA GLY A 58 -5.26 3.00 22.18
C GLY A 58 -5.98 4.28 22.60
N CYS A 59 -6.02 5.28 21.72
CA CYS A 59 -6.55 6.62 22.02
C CYS A 59 -7.91 6.91 21.38
N SER A 60 -8.50 5.97 20.64
CA SER A 60 -9.75 6.18 19.89
C SER A 60 -9.73 7.37 18.94
N THR A 61 -8.54 7.88 18.62
CA THR A 61 -8.35 8.98 17.68
C THR A 61 -8.62 8.50 16.26
N VAL A 62 -9.24 9.36 15.46
CA VAL A 62 -9.47 9.12 14.03
C VAL A 62 -8.15 9.19 13.27
N LEU A 63 -7.74 8.08 12.69
CA LEU A 63 -6.51 8.00 11.90
C LEU A 63 -6.75 8.44 10.45
N CYS A 64 -7.82 7.93 9.85
CA CYS A 64 -8.17 8.29 8.48
C CYS A 64 -9.67 8.48 8.27
N GLN A 65 -9.97 9.40 7.36
CA GLN A 65 -11.31 9.64 6.83
C GLN A 65 -11.48 8.94 5.47
N PRO A 66 -12.59 8.21 5.25
CA PRO A 66 -12.86 7.57 3.99
C PRO A 66 -13.11 8.61 2.89
N LYS A 67 -12.67 8.29 1.68
CA LYS A 67 -12.88 9.06 0.46
C LYS A 67 -13.26 8.12 -0.68
N GLY A 68 -13.69 8.66 -1.82
CA GLY A 68 -13.93 7.87 -3.04
C GLY A 68 -12.67 7.23 -3.66
N GLY A 69 -11.47 7.54 -3.14
CA GLY A 69 -10.19 7.03 -3.60
C GLY A 69 -9.31 6.59 -2.43
N LYS A 70 -8.06 7.04 -2.40
CA LYS A 70 -7.18 6.81 -1.24
C LYS A 70 -7.75 7.54 -0.01
N ALA A 71 -7.75 6.86 1.13
CA ALA A 71 -8.18 7.42 2.40
C ALA A 71 -7.32 8.65 2.77
N ARG A 72 -7.94 9.64 3.40
CA ARG A 72 -7.24 10.84 3.90
C ARG A 72 -6.77 10.56 5.32
N LEU A 73 -5.47 10.63 5.58
CA LEU A 73 -4.97 10.57 6.96
C LEU A 73 -5.15 11.92 7.65
N THR A 74 -5.28 11.85 8.97
CA THR A 74 -5.28 13.02 9.85
C THR A 74 -3.90 13.67 9.86
N GLU A 75 -3.86 15.00 9.99
CA GLU A 75 -2.61 15.77 10.04
C GLU A 75 -1.81 15.35 11.28
N GLY A 76 -0.52 15.02 11.08
CA GLY A 76 0.39 14.60 12.16
C GLY A 76 0.66 13.09 12.27
N GLU A 77 0.06 12.27 11.40
CA GLU A 77 0.36 10.83 11.37
C GLU A 77 1.57 10.51 10.51
N THR A 78 2.46 9.69 11.05
CA THR A 78 3.68 9.28 10.36
C THR A 78 3.47 7.92 9.70
N PHE A 79 3.74 7.88 8.39
CA PHE A 79 3.80 6.63 7.62
C PHE A 79 5.14 5.96 7.87
N ILE A 80 5.12 4.71 8.31
CA ILE A 80 6.36 3.98 8.59
C ILE A 80 6.66 2.96 7.49
N TYR A 81 5.67 2.16 7.10
CA TYR A 81 5.87 1.11 6.10
C TYR A 81 4.66 0.94 5.17
N ILE A 82 4.94 0.56 3.92
CA ILE A 82 3.94 0.17 2.93
C ILE A 82 4.12 -1.32 2.66
N LEU A 83 3.09 -2.11 3.00
CA LEU A 83 2.99 -3.50 2.60
C LEU A 83 2.32 -3.56 1.21
N VAL A 84 3.15 -3.64 0.17
CA VAL A 84 2.67 -3.93 -1.18
C VAL A 84 2.43 -5.43 -1.25
N VAL A 85 1.17 -5.84 -1.27
CA VAL A 85 0.80 -7.23 -1.62
C VAL A 85 1.04 -7.39 -3.11
N THR A 86 2.29 -7.63 -3.50
CA THR A 86 2.62 -8.14 -4.83
C THR A 86 2.12 -9.58 -4.88
N GLY A 87 1.11 -9.85 -5.70
CA GLY A 87 0.45 -11.14 -5.72
C GLY A 87 1.41 -12.33 -5.93
N GLN A 88 1.07 -13.41 -5.21
CA GLN A 88 1.35 -14.82 -5.48
C GLN A 88 2.70 -15.42 -5.01
N GLN A 89 2.80 -15.70 -3.70
CA GLN A 89 3.07 -17.08 -3.25
C GLN A 89 2.00 -17.49 -2.23
N PRO A 90 1.22 -18.57 -2.47
CA PRO A 90 0.29 -19.11 -1.48
C PRO A 90 1.10 -19.90 -0.44
N GLY A 91 1.54 -19.24 0.65
CA GLY A 91 2.23 -20.01 1.68
C GLY A 91 2.92 -19.31 2.84
N LEU A 92 3.10 -17.98 2.87
CA LEU A 92 3.85 -17.37 3.99
C LEU A 92 3.08 -16.30 4.76
N CYS A 93 2.93 -16.61 6.05
CA CYS A 93 2.90 -15.73 7.21
C CYS A 93 1.65 -14.88 7.47
N THR A 94 0.67 -15.53 8.12
CA THR A 94 -0.12 -14.93 9.21
C THR A 94 0.68 -14.78 10.53
N THR A 95 2.01 -14.70 10.48
CA THR A 95 2.85 -14.49 11.66
C THR A 95 3.81 -13.35 11.41
N LEU A 96 3.65 -12.28 12.19
CA LEU A 96 4.68 -11.29 12.48
C LEU A 96 6.00 -12.01 12.79
N ASP A 97 6.98 -11.92 11.91
CA ASP A 97 8.38 -11.64 12.25
C ASP A 97 9.29 -11.67 11.01
N LYS A 98 9.93 -10.51 10.77
CA LYS A 98 11.26 -10.27 10.17
C LYS A 98 11.62 -10.87 8.81
N CYS A 99 11.64 -10.00 7.80
CA CYS A 99 12.77 -9.78 6.87
C CYS A 99 12.51 -8.46 6.13
N ILE A 100 13.01 -7.32 6.61
CA ILE A 100 14.22 -6.69 6.07
C ILE A 100 14.39 -6.96 4.56
N GLN A 101 13.65 -6.20 3.75
CA GLN A 101 14.30 -5.43 2.69
C GLN A 101 14.05 -3.97 3.01
N LEU A 102 15.04 -3.35 3.67
CA LEU A 102 15.26 -1.92 3.55
C LEU A 102 15.34 -1.62 2.06
N GLN A 103 14.30 -1.01 1.49
CA GLN A 103 14.50 -0.22 0.29
C GLN A 103 13.66 1.05 0.35
N SER A 104 14.39 2.13 0.64
CA SER A 104 14.04 3.55 0.56
C SER A 104 12.97 4.08 1.51
N CYS A 105 13.45 4.56 2.67
CA CYS A 105 13.01 5.83 3.21
C CYS A 105 13.01 6.88 2.08
N ILE A 106 11.84 7.35 1.66
CA ILE A 106 11.72 8.71 1.09
C ILE A 106 10.95 9.52 2.14
N PRO A 107 11.65 10.24 3.04
CA PRO A 107 11.01 11.29 3.81
C PRO A 107 10.57 12.36 2.80
N ARG A 108 9.26 12.60 2.65
CA ARG A 108 8.79 13.81 1.99
C ARG A 108 9.01 14.96 2.99
N SER A 109 9.98 15.80 2.65
CA SER A 109 10.12 17.19 3.09
C SER A 109 8.85 17.99 2.82
#